data_AF-A0AAD7YUI6-F1
#
_entry.id   AF-A0AAD7YUI6-F1
#
_cell.length_a   1.000
_cell.length_b   1.000
_cell.length_c   1.000
_cell.angle_alpha   90.00
_cell.angle_beta   90.00
_cell.angle_gamma   90.00
#
_symmetry.space_group_name_H-M   'P 1'
#
loop_
_entity.id
_entity.type
_entity.pdbx_description
1 polymer ?
#
loop_
_entity_poly.entity_id
_entity_poly.type
_entity_poly.pdbx_seq_one_letter_code
_entity_poly.pdbx_strand_id
1 'polypeptide(L)'
;MLSRRDKLLIQPWEDRRFKDHRSKVRSALPAIDDRAPAARPHVALKLKKNQRELDRKNNIQSENFSLLQRLNDIMKVNRLDNHWTKPLPNFQQKVGLFYDAESLNSKVTARSLPEPSEESYSNVKCYACEVRKKQYEYMYKQMHQDSLPSIYSN
;
A
#
# COMPACT_ATOMS: atom_id res chain seq x y z
N MET A 1 -87.66 -12.18 -35.82
CA MET A 1 -87.52 -10.87 -35.12
C MET A 1 -87.84 -11.11 -33.65
N LEU A 2 -87.04 -10.60 -32.71
CA LEU A 2 -87.31 -10.73 -31.27
C LEU A 2 -88.69 -10.16 -30.91
N SER A 3 -89.42 -10.83 -30.03
CA SER A 3 -90.74 -10.37 -29.56
C SER A 3 -90.61 -9.06 -28.80
N ARG A 4 -91.68 -8.26 -28.77
CA ARG A 4 -91.73 -7.01 -27.98
C ARG A 4 -91.43 -7.27 -26.50
N ARG A 5 -91.86 -8.43 -25.99
CA ARG A 5 -91.57 -8.90 -24.62
C ARG A 5 -90.07 -9.11 -24.42
N ASP A 6 -89.40 -9.75 -25.37
CA ASP A 6 -87.98 -10.09 -25.26
C ASP A 6 -87.11 -8.82 -25.33
N LYS A 7 -87.47 -7.88 -26.20
CA LYS A 7 -86.78 -6.57 -26.30
C LYS A 7 -86.88 -5.74 -25.02
N LEU A 8 -87.97 -5.85 -24.27
CA LEU A 8 -88.20 -5.05 -23.06
C LEU A 8 -87.69 -5.75 -21.79
N LEU A 9 -87.83 -7.07 -21.69
CA LEU A 9 -87.56 -7.82 -20.46
C LEU A 9 -86.24 -8.59 -20.47
N ILE A 10 -85.72 -8.96 -21.64
CA ILE A 10 -84.55 -9.85 -21.76
C ILE A 10 -83.34 -9.06 -22.26
N GLN A 11 -83.50 -8.34 -23.37
CA GLN A 11 -82.42 -7.61 -24.04
C GLN A 11 -81.66 -6.64 -23.13
N PRO A 12 -82.30 -5.84 -22.24
CA PRO A 12 -81.56 -4.92 -21.36
C PRO A 12 -80.63 -5.63 -20.36
N TRP A 13 -81.01 -6.83 -19.91
CA TRP A 13 -80.21 -7.64 -19.00
C TRP A 13 -79.04 -8.30 -19.73
N GLU A 14 -79.27 -8.80 -20.94
CA GLU A 14 -78.21 -9.32 -21.81
C GLU A 14 -77.20 -8.24 -22.16
N ASP A 15 -77.66 -7.05 -22.53
CA ASP A 15 -76.82 -5.90 -22.84
C ASP A 15 -75.98 -5.47 -21.62
N ARG A 16 -76.58 -5.45 -20.43
CA ARG A 16 -75.85 -5.15 -19.18
C ARG A 16 -74.80 -6.22 -18.88
N ARG A 17 -75.18 -7.50 -18.93
CA ARG A 17 -74.27 -8.63 -18.70
C ARG A 17 -73.11 -8.63 -19.69
N PHE A 18 -73.39 -8.31 -20.95
CA PHE A 18 -72.38 -8.19 -21.99
C PHE A 18 -71.43 -7.03 -21.72
N LYS A 19 -71.95 -5.85 -21.37
CA LYS A 19 -71.15 -4.67 -20.99
C LYS A 19 -70.26 -4.98 -19.78
N ASP A 20 -70.80 -5.63 -18.75
CA ASP A 20 -70.07 -6.02 -17.55
C ASP A 20 -68.95 -7.03 -17.87
N HIS A 21 -69.27 -8.06 -18.66
CA HIS A 21 -68.29 -9.04 -19.12
C HIS A 21 -67.16 -8.35 -19.91
N ARG A 22 -67.51 -7.48 -20.87
CA ARG A 22 -66.51 -6.75 -21.66
C ARG A 22 -65.68 -5.81 -20.80
N SER A 23 -66.26 -5.18 -19.77
CA SER A 23 -65.52 -4.39 -18.80
C SER A 23 -64.51 -5.25 -18.04
N LYS A 24 -64.92 -6.42 -17.54
CA LYS A 24 -64.06 -7.38 -16.83
C LYS A 24 -62.92 -7.90 -17.70
N VAL A 25 -63.22 -8.23 -18.96
CA VAL A 25 -62.21 -8.68 -19.94
C VAL A 25 -61.22 -7.55 -20.23
N ARG A 26 -61.69 -6.31 -20.41
CA ARG A 26 -60.82 -5.15 -20.66
C ARG A 26 -59.94 -4.81 -19.47
N SER A 27 -60.45 -4.97 -18.24
CA SER A 27 -59.69 -4.72 -17.00
C SER A 27 -58.90 -5.93 -16.52
N ALA A 28 -58.94 -7.06 -17.23
CA ALA A 28 -58.23 -8.26 -16.83
C ALA A 28 -56.71 -8.01 -16.94
N LEU A 29 -56.01 -8.18 -15.83
CA LEU A 29 -54.56 -8.16 -15.76
C LEU A 29 -54.00 -9.58 -16.01
N PRO A 30 -52.75 -9.71 -16.46
CA PRO A 30 -52.11 -11.02 -16.60
C PRO A 30 -52.10 -11.75 -15.25
N ALA A 31 -52.36 -13.06 -15.29
CA ALA A 31 -52.41 -13.90 -14.08
C ALA A 31 -51.03 -14.05 -13.42
N ILE A 32 -49.96 -13.87 -14.20
CA ILE A 32 -48.57 -13.93 -13.76
C ILE A 32 -47.91 -12.63 -14.20
N ASP A 33 -47.21 -11.97 -13.28
CA ASP A 33 -46.37 -10.82 -13.62
C ASP A 33 -45.09 -11.32 -14.31
N ASP A 34 -44.96 -11.02 -15.60
CA ASP A 34 -43.77 -11.32 -16.42
C ASP A 34 -42.84 -10.10 -16.57
N ARG A 35 -43.02 -9.07 -15.73
CA ARG A 35 -42.17 -7.88 -15.79
C ARG A 35 -40.79 -8.18 -15.22
N ALA A 36 -39.78 -7.64 -15.90
CA ALA A 36 -38.43 -7.65 -15.36
C ALA A 36 -38.39 -6.93 -14.00
N PRO A 37 -37.73 -7.51 -12.99
CA PRO A 37 -37.58 -6.85 -11.70
C PRO A 37 -36.80 -5.54 -11.83
N ALA A 38 -37.06 -4.60 -10.92
CA ALA A 38 -36.37 -3.33 -10.89
C ALA A 38 -34.85 -3.50 -10.83
N ALA A 39 -34.12 -2.70 -11.61
CA ALA A 39 -32.68 -2.74 -11.67
C ALA A 39 -32.06 -2.51 -10.28
N ARG A 40 -31.29 -3.48 -9.80
CA ARG A 40 -30.60 -3.40 -8.52
C ARG A 40 -29.16 -2.94 -8.77
N PRO A 41 -28.76 -1.73 -8.37
CA PRO A 41 -27.43 -1.19 -8.69
C PRO A 41 -26.30 -2.05 -8.12
N HIS A 42 -26.50 -2.70 -6.98
CA HIS A 42 -25.52 -3.62 -6.38
C HIS A 42 -25.31 -4.94 -7.16
N VAL A 43 -26.25 -5.31 -8.04
CA VAL A 43 -26.10 -6.48 -8.93
C VAL A 43 -25.28 -6.10 -10.16
N ALA A 44 -25.52 -4.91 -10.72
CA ALA A 44 -24.77 -4.40 -11.85
C ALA A 44 -23.33 -4.00 -11.48
N LEU A 45 -23.15 -3.41 -10.29
CA LEU A 45 -21.87 -2.85 -9.85
C LEU A 45 -21.45 -3.41 -8.48
N LYS A 46 -20.27 -4.04 -8.45
CA LYS A 46 -19.63 -4.50 -7.21
C LYS A 46 -18.83 -3.36 -6.56
N LEU A 47 -19.52 -2.36 -6.02
CA LEU A 47 -18.89 -1.13 -5.48
C LEU A 47 -17.79 -1.42 -4.45
N LYS A 48 -18.00 -2.36 -3.53
CA LYS A 48 -16.98 -2.76 -2.53
C LYS A 48 -15.72 -3.36 -3.15
N LYS A 49 -15.86 -4.07 -4.27
CA LYS A 49 -14.71 -4.59 -5.03
C LYS A 49 -13.92 -3.44 -5.64
N ASN A 50 -14.61 -2.49 -6.27
CA ASN A 50 -13.98 -1.32 -6.89
C ASN A 50 -13.24 -0.48 -5.84
N GLN A 51 -13.85 -0.23 -4.69
CA GLN A 51 -13.23 0.45 -3.56
C GLN A 51 -11.95 -0.26 -3.12
N ARG A 52 -12.00 -1.57 -2.88
CA ARG A 52 -10.84 -2.35 -2.47
C ARG A 52 -9.68 -2.28 -3.47
N GLU A 53 -9.98 -2.33 -4.77
CA GLU A 53 -8.92 -2.21 -5.79
C GLU A 53 -8.32 -0.81 -5.83
N LEU A 54 -9.11 0.24 -5.58
CA LEU A 54 -8.61 1.60 -5.47
C LEU A 54 -7.68 1.74 -4.26
N ASP A 55 -8.11 1.27 -3.09
CA ASP A 55 -7.31 1.31 -1.85
C ASP A 55 -6.00 0.53 -2.02
N ARG A 56 -6.05 -0.65 -2.65
CA ARG A 56 -4.86 -1.45 -2.96
C ARG A 56 -3.88 -0.69 -3.86
N LYS A 57 -4.38 -0.03 -4.91
CA LYS A 57 -3.54 0.76 -5.82
C LYS A 57 -2.90 1.94 -5.11
N ASN A 58 -3.66 2.65 -4.26
CA ASN A 58 -3.15 3.78 -3.49
C ASN A 58 -2.03 3.34 -2.53
N ASN A 59 -2.19 2.20 -1.84
CA ASN A 59 -1.15 1.63 -0.98
C ASN A 59 0.10 1.27 -1.77
N ILE A 60 -0.04 0.61 -2.93
CA ILE A 60 1.10 0.27 -3.78
C ILE A 60 1.84 1.55 -4.24
N GLN A 61 1.11 2.59 -4.62
CA GLN A 61 1.70 3.85 -5.06
C GLN A 61 2.46 4.55 -3.93
N SER A 62 1.91 4.61 -2.73
CA SER A 62 2.57 5.23 -1.58
C SER A 62 3.82 4.46 -1.15
N GLU A 63 3.76 3.13 -1.13
CA GLU A 63 4.89 2.26 -0.85
C GLU A 63 5.99 2.41 -1.90
N ASN A 64 5.64 2.42 -3.19
CA ASN A 64 6.59 2.63 -4.28
C ASN A 64 7.28 3.99 -4.17
N PHE A 65 6.54 5.05 -3.86
CA PHE A 65 7.11 6.38 -3.66
C PHE A 65 8.09 6.40 -2.49
N SER A 66 7.72 5.81 -1.35
CA SER A 66 8.59 5.69 -0.17
C SER A 66 9.86 4.89 -0.47
N LEU A 67 9.74 3.79 -1.23
CA LEU A 67 10.87 2.98 -1.67
C LEU A 67 11.81 3.79 -2.57
N LEU A 68 11.27 4.50 -3.57
CA LEU A 68 12.06 5.33 -4.47
C LEU A 68 12.80 6.44 -3.73
N GLN A 69 12.15 7.09 -2.76
CA GLN A 69 12.79 8.10 -1.93
C GLN A 69 13.99 7.52 -1.16
N ARG A 70 13.81 6.36 -0.51
CA ARG A 70 14.88 5.68 0.21
C ARG A 70 16.03 5.23 -0.70
N LEU A 71 15.71 4.69 -1.87
CA LEU A 71 16.71 4.30 -2.86
C LEU A 71 17.51 5.52 -3.35
N ASN A 72 16.83 6.64 -3.62
CA ASN A 72 17.49 7.89 -4.01
C ASN A 72 18.46 8.35 -2.92
N ASP A 73 18.05 8.31 -1.66
CA ASP A 73 18.92 8.68 -0.53
C ASP A 73 20.12 7.72 -0.39
N ILE A 74 19.94 6.41 -0.59
CA ILE A 74 21.05 5.45 -0.59
C ILE A 74 22.01 5.74 -1.76
N MET A 75 21.48 5.95 -2.96
CA MET A 75 22.27 6.20 -4.17
C MET A 75 23.06 7.51 -4.11
N LYS A 76 22.53 8.54 -3.44
CA LYS A 76 23.24 9.81 -3.21
C LYS A 76 24.50 9.64 -2.36
N VAL A 77 24.52 8.69 -1.43
CA VAL A 77 25.62 8.52 -0.48
C VAL A 77 26.37 7.23 -0.80
N ASN A 78 27.47 7.34 -1.55
CA ASN A 78 28.38 6.22 -1.83
C ASN A 78 29.24 5.96 -0.56
N ARG A 79 28.61 5.44 0.50
CA ARG A 79 29.23 5.22 1.82
C ARG A 79 30.22 4.05 1.83
N LEU A 80 30.13 3.18 0.84
CA LEU A 80 31.08 2.09 0.63
C LEU A 80 31.92 2.48 -0.57
N ASP A 81 33.23 2.51 -0.38
CA ASP A 81 34.16 2.61 -1.49
C ASP A 81 34.04 1.32 -2.30
N ASN A 82 33.15 1.31 -3.30
CA ASN A 82 32.96 0.20 -4.24
C ASN A 82 34.16 0.04 -5.20
N HIS A 83 35.31 0.58 -4.81
CA HIS A 83 36.58 0.41 -5.48
C HIS A 83 37.28 -0.82 -4.90
N TRP A 84 37.17 -1.92 -5.63
CA TRP A 84 38.01 -3.08 -5.40
C TRP A 84 39.36 -2.81 -6.04
N THR A 85 40.37 -2.44 -5.23
CA THR A 85 41.77 -2.29 -5.68
C THR A 85 42.33 -3.56 -6.31
N LYS A 86 41.79 -4.72 -5.92
CA LYS A 86 42.13 -6.04 -6.44
C LYS A 86 40.86 -6.70 -6.97
N PRO A 87 40.91 -7.37 -8.13
CA PRO A 87 39.75 -8.10 -8.64
C PRO A 87 39.26 -9.12 -7.61
N LEU A 88 37.95 -9.31 -7.53
CA LEU A 88 37.37 -10.33 -6.65
C LEU A 88 37.98 -11.69 -7.00
N PRO A 89 38.32 -12.52 -6.00
CA PRO A 89 38.90 -13.83 -6.25
C PRO A 89 37.95 -14.67 -7.10
N ASN A 90 38.38 -15.02 -8.31
CA ASN A 90 37.59 -15.86 -9.22
C ASN A 90 37.72 -17.33 -8.77
N PHE A 91 36.59 -17.95 -8.41
CA PHE A 91 36.52 -19.36 -8.03
C PHE A 91 37.02 -20.33 -9.12
N GLN A 92 37.07 -19.90 -10.38
CA GLN A 92 37.57 -20.72 -11.49
C GLN A 92 39.11 -20.78 -11.53
N GLN A 93 39.81 -19.90 -10.82
CA GLN A 93 41.26 -19.91 -10.73
C GLN A 93 41.64 -20.09 -9.25
N LYS A 94 41.87 -21.34 -8.84
CA LYS A 94 42.59 -21.65 -7.59
C LYS A 94 44.06 -21.25 -7.75
N VAL A 95 44.34 -19.96 -7.85
CA VAL A 95 45.69 -19.45 -7.64
C VAL A 95 45.98 -19.57 -6.14
N GLY A 96 46.97 -20.41 -5.81
CA GLY A 96 47.48 -20.46 -4.44
C GLY A 96 47.87 -19.06 -4.02
N LEU A 97 47.37 -18.59 -2.87
CA LEU A 97 47.84 -17.38 -2.23
C LEU A 97 49.29 -17.63 -1.77
N PHE A 98 50.23 -17.52 -2.70
CA PHE A 98 51.63 -17.35 -2.33
C PHE A 98 51.72 -15.94 -1.77
N TYR A 99 51.69 -15.85 -0.44
CA TYR A 99 52.04 -14.62 0.24
C TYR A 99 53.50 -14.30 -0.13
N ASP A 100 53.76 -13.09 -0.65
CA ASP A 100 55.14 -12.62 -0.74
C ASP A 100 55.77 -12.61 0.66
N ALA A 101 57.07 -12.89 0.72
CA ALA A 101 57.80 -13.08 1.97
C ALA A 101 57.62 -11.91 2.97
N GLU A 102 57.49 -10.68 2.47
CA GLU A 102 57.19 -9.49 3.28
C GLU A 102 55.81 -9.55 3.97
N SER A 103 54.80 -10.09 3.28
CA SER A 103 53.44 -10.23 3.81
C SER A 103 53.37 -11.30 4.90
N LEU A 104 54.18 -12.36 4.79
CA LEU A 104 54.33 -13.36 5.85
C LEU A 104 55.05 -12.79 7.08
N ASN A 105 56.16 -12.08 6.88
CA ASN A 105 56.90 -11.44 7.97
C ASN A 105 56.00 -10.47 8.75
N SER A 106 55.23 -9.63 8.07
CA SER A 106 54.29 -8.69 8.70
C SER A 106 53.23 -9.40 9.57
N LYS A 107 52.74 -10.57 9.12
CA LYS A 107 51.73 -11.36 9.83
C LYS A 107 52.31 -12.09 11.05
N VAL A 108 53.56 -12.51 10.97
CA VAL A 108 54.30 -13.10 12.09
C VAL A 108 54.56 -12.04 13.17
N THR A 109 54.96 -10.82 12.77
CA THR A 109 55.18 -9.70 13.70
C THR A 109 53.88 -9.23 14.38
N ALA A 110 52.75 -9.23 13.66
CA ALA A 110 51.45 -8.87 14.24
C ALA A 110 50.94 -9.87 15.28
N ARG A 111 51.29 -11.16 15.16
CA ARG A 111 50.92 -12.22 16.12
C ARG A 111 51.77 -12.20 17.39
N SER A 112 52.91 -11.53 17.38
CA SER A 112 53.77 -11.36 18.56
C SER A 112 53.43 -10.14 19.42
N LEU A 113 52.45 -9.31 19.03
CA LEU A 113 51.92 -8.27 19.91
C LEU A 113 50.98 -8.90 20.95
N PRO A 114 51.03 -8.48 22.23
CA PRO A 114 50.02 -8.86 23.21
C PRO A 114 48.63 -8.45 22.69
N GLU A 115 47.71 -9.40 22.66
CA GLU A 115 46.29 -9.16 22.35
C GLU A 115 45.78 -8.01 23.24
N PRO A 116 45.20 -6.94 22.65
CA PRO A 116 44.56 -5.90 23.45
C PRO A 116 43.43 -6.56 24.25
N SER A 117 43.44 -6.36 25.57
CA SER A 117 42.44 -6.91 26.47
C SER A 117 41.01 -6.63 25.95
N GLU A 118 40.12 -7.62 26.10
CA GLU A 118 38.73 -7.60 25.60
C GLU A 118 37.89 -6.40 26.10
N GLU A 119 38.40 -5.61 27.03
CA GLU A 119 37.75 -4.39 27.54
C GLU A 119 37.62 -3.28 26.48
N SER A 120 38.42 -3.30 25.40
CA SER A 120 38.45 -2.24 24.38
C SER A 120 37.21 -2.17 23.48
N TYR A 121 36.49 -3.29 23.28
CA TYR A 121 35.40 -3.35 22.31
C TYR A 121 34.02 -3.01 22.86
N SER A 122 33.89 -2.81 24.17
CA SER A 122 32.59 -2.58 24.83
C SER A 122 31.93 -1.23 24.51
N ASN A 123 32.67 -0.29 23.89
CA ASN A 123 32.21 1.09 23.66
C ASN A 123 32.33 1.58 22.20
N VAL A 124 32.59 0.69 21.24
CA VAL A 124 32.71 1.10 19.82
C VAL A 124 31.32 1.42 19.26
N LYS A 125 30.95 2.70 19.29
CA LYS A 125 29.70 3.17 18.68
C LYS A 125 29.86 3.25 17.17
N CYS A 126 28.87 2.76 16.45
CA CYS A 126 28.85 2.86 15.00
C CYS A 126 28.85 4.34 14.55
N TYR A 127 29.49 4.69 13.43
CA TYR A 127 29.53 6.07 12.92
C TYR A 127 28.12 6.69 12.81
N ALA A 128 27.11 5.91 12.39
CA ALA A 128 25.71 6.36 12.34
C ALA A 128 25.08 6.61 13.73
N CYS A 129 25.56 5.93 14.76
CA CYS A 129 25.15 6.08 16.15
C CYS A 129 25.74 7.37 16.74
N GLU A 130 26.99 7.68 16.40
CA GLU A 130 27.67 8.92 16.79
C GLU A 130 27.10 10.16 16.10
N VAL A 131 26.81 10.08 14.80
CA VAL A 131 26.19 11.20 14.05
C VAL A 131 24.82 11.56 14.62
N ARG A 132 23.99 10.55 14.95
CA ARG A 132 22.69 10.78 15.59
C ARG A 132 22.81 11.39 16.98
N LYS A 133 23.79 10.96 17.79
CA LYS A 133 24.05 11.56 19.10
C LYS A 133 24.45 13.03 18.97
N LYS A 134 25.33 13.37 18.02
CA LYS A 134 25.75 14.76 17.75
C LYS A 134 24.59 15.63 17.28
N GLN A 135 23.70 15.12 16.43
CA GLN A 135 22.49 15.84 16.03
C GLN A 135 21.56 16.10 17.22
N TYR A 136 21.35 15.10 18.09
CA TYR A 136 20.53 15.27 19.28
C TYR A 136 21.13 16.28 20.27
N GLU A 137 22.44 16.21 20.52
CA GLU A 137 23.15 17.17 21.38
C GLU A 137 23.06 18.60 20.82
N TYR A 138 23.16 18.77 19.50
CA TYR A 138 22.98 20.07 18.85
C TYR A 138 21.57 20.62 19.03
N MET A 139 20.54 19.80 18.78
CA MET A 139 19.13 20.19 18.99
C MET A 139 18.84 20.55 20.45
N TYR A 140 19.35 19.76 21.39
CA TYR A 140 19.20 20.01 22.82
C TYR A 140 19.88 21.31 23.26
N LYS A 141 21.04 21.63 22.68
CA LYS A 141 21.78 22.86 22.97
C LYS A 141 21.08 24.11 22.42
N GLN A 142 20.44 24.01 21.25
CA GLN A 142 19.58 25.09 20.73
C GLN A 142 18.39 25.36 21.66
N MET A 143 17.66 24.31 22.07
CA MET A 143 16.52 24.47 22.97
C MET A 143 16.87 25.08 24.34
N HIS A 144 18.10 24.87 24.83
CA HIS A 144 18.57 25.47 26.09
C HIS A 144 19.20 26.86 25.94
N GLN A 145 19.62 27.26 24.74
CA GLN A 145 20.03 28.65 24.48
C GLN A 145 18.82 29.57 24.35
N ASP A 146 17.71 29.06 23.79
CA ASP A 146 16.48 29.82 23.59
C ASP A 146 15.64 29.99 24.88
N SER A 147 16.02 29.30 25.97
CA SER A 147 15.28 29.32 27.25
C SER A 147 15.94 30.17 28.35
N LEU A 148 17.10 30.78 28.11
CA LEU A 148 17.74 31.70 29.07
C LEU A 148 17.24 33.14 28.85
N PRO A 149 16.57 33.76 29.84
CA PRO A 149 16.18 35.16 29.73
C PRO A 149 17.41 36.05 29.63
N SER A 150 17.43 36.96 28.64
CA SER A 150 18.45 38.00 28.53
C SER A 150 18.41 38.89 29.79
N ILE A 151 19.46 38.84 30.60
CA ILE A 151 19.61 39.66 31.81
C ILE A 151 20.18 41.05 31.50
N TYR A 152 20.37 41.40 30.22
CA TYR A 152 20.73 42.73 29.79
C TYR A 152 19.68 43.26 28.83
N SER A 153 18.79 44.08 29.37
CA SER A 153 18.03 45.08 28.63
C SER A 153 18.24 46.40 29.35
N ASN A 154 19.02 47.29 28.73
CA ASN A 154 19.05 48.72 29.02
C ASN A 154 17.87 49.38 28.29
#